data_AF-A0A9W9FXP1-F1
#
_entry.id   AF-A0A9W9FXP1-F1
#
_cell.length_a   1.000
_cell.length_b   1.000
_cell.length_c   1.000
_cell.angle_alpha   90.00
_cell.angle_beta   90.00
_cell.angle_gamma   90.00
#
_symmetry.space_group_name_H-M   'P 1'
#
loop_
_entity.id
_entity.type
_entity.pdbx_description
1 polymer ?
#
loop_
_entity_poly.entity_id
_entity_poly.type
_entity_poly.pdbx_seq_one_letter_code
_entity_poly.pdbx_strand_id
1 'polypeptide(L)' 'MAIRVDGRSIWGQNGNEAVCVTKTNLAIIVAHNIEGATSTEVATVVEGLAEYIRETGYQ' A
#
# COMPACT_ATOMS: atom_id res chain seq x y z
N MET A 1 11.53 8.26 2.90
CA MET A 1 12.48 7.12 2.89
C MET A 1 11.70 5.84 2.62
N ALA A 2 12.18 4.95 1.74
CA ALA A 2 11.58 3.64 1.58
C ALA A 2 11.93 2.77 2.81
N ILE A 3 10.91 2.22 3.47
CA ILE A 3 11.05 1.37 4.67
C ILE A 3 10.82 -0.11 4.36
N ARG A 4 10.13 -0.41 3.26
CA ARG A 4 9.93 -1.76 2.74
C ARG A 4 9.88 -1.72 1.22
N VAL A 5 10.57 -2.65 0.59
CA VAL A 5 10.52 -2.88 -0.84
C VAL A 5 10.55 -4.39 -1.06
N ASP A 6 9.52 -4.92 -1.68
CA ASP A 6 9.45 -6.32 -2.09
C ASP A 6 8.85 -6.44 -3.51
N GLY A 7 8.60 -7.67 -3.96
CA GLY A 7 8.13 -7.94 -5.32
C GLY A 7 6.71 -7.44 -5.62
N ARG A 8 5.95 -7.01 -4.61
CA ARG A 8 4.56 -6.54 -4.76
C ARG A 8 4.34 -5.15 -4.17
N SER A 9 5.10 -4.76 -3.15
CA SER A 9 4.80 -3.56 -2.38
C SER A 9 6.04 -2.71 -2.08
N ILE A 10 5.83 -1.41 -2.07
CA ILE A 10 6.80 -0.38 -1.67
C ILE A 10 6.14 0.49 -0.61
N TRP A 11 6.72 0.56 0.58
CA TRP A 11 6.25 1.43 1.64
C TRP A 11 7.26 2.53 1.90
N GLY A 12 6.79 3.77 1.95
CA GLY A 12 7.58 4.95 2.23
C GLY A 12 7.09 5.65 3.49
N GLN A 13 8.02 6.28 4.20
CA GLN A 13 7.75 7.08 5.38
C GLN A 13 8.56 8.37 5.38
N ASN A 14 7.94 9.47 5.82
CA ASN A 14 8.54 10.78 6.01
C ASN A 14 8.01 11.41 7.30
N GLY A 15 8.75 11.29 8.40
CA GLY A 15 8.25 11.69 9.72
C GLY A 15 6.96 10.94 10.07
N ASN A 16 5.86 11.67 10.25
CA ASN A 16 4.53 11.13 10.55
C ASN A 16 3.70 10.82 9.30
N GLU A 17 4.22 11.11 8.11
CA GLU A 17 3.58 10.77 6.84
C GLU A 17 4.04 9.40 6.35
N ALA A 18 3.14 8.68 5.72
CA ALA A 18 3.38 7.38 5.13
C ALA A 18 2.72 7.26 3.75
N VAL A 19 3.35 6.49 2.88
CA VAL A 19 2.80 6.08 1.60
C VAL A 19 2.92 4.57 1.46
N CYS A 20 1.84 3.91 1.05
CA CYS A 20 1.84 2.50 0.69
C CYS A 20 1.54 2.40 -0.80
N VAL A 21 2.41 1.72 -1.51
CA VAL A 21 2.27 1.40 -2.93
C VAL A 21 2.22 -0.12 -3.04
N THR A 22 1.18 -0.66 -3.67
CA THR A 22 1.04 -2.11 -3.89
C THR A 22 0.59 -2.39 -5.32
N LYS A 23 1.18 -3.41 -5.91
CA LYS A 23 0.93 -3.86 -7.28
C LYS A 23 -0.19 -4.90 -7.28
N THR A 24 -1.18 -4.69 -8.14
CA THR A 24 -2.15 -5.71 -8.54
C THR A 24 -1.78 -6.27 -9.92
N ASN A 25 -2.61 -7.15 -10.50
CA ASN A 25 -2.33 -7.72 -11.81
C ASN A 25 -2.29 -6.65 -12.91
N LEU A 26 -3.16 -5.63 -12.82
CA LEU A 26 -3.37 -4.63 -13.87
C LEU A 26 -3.19 -3.17 -13.40
N ALA A 27 -2.95 -2.94 -12.12
CA ALA A 27 -2.86 -1.59 -11.57
C ALA A 27 -1.80 -1.49 -10.47
N ILE A 28 -1.45 -0.24 -10.17
CA ILE A 28 -0.68 0.13 -8.98
C ILE A 28 -1.60 0.96 -8.11
N ILE A 29 -1.80 0.53 -6.87
CA ILE A 29 -2.52 1.29 -5.87
C ILE A 29 -1.51 2.14 -5.12
N VAL A 30 -1.79 3.44 -5.02
CA VAL A 30 -0.98 4.40 -4.27
C VAL A 30 -1.87 5.03 -3.21
N ALA A 31 -1.49 4.86 -1.95
CA ALA A 31 -2.23 5.40 -0.83
C ALA A 31 -1.31 6.22 0.07
N HIS A 32 -1.72 7.44 0.36
CA HIS A 32 -1.10 8.30 1.36
C HIS A 32 -1.92 8.21 2.66
N ASN A 33 -1.24 8.29 3.80
CA ASN A 33 -1.91 8.22 5.08
C ASN A 33 -2.76 9.46 5.36
N ILE A 34 -3.81 9.28 6.16
CA ILE A 34 -4.56 10.39 6.76
C ILE A 34 -3.88 10.80 8.07
N GLU A 35 -4.18 12.01 8.56
CA GLU A 35 -3.60 12.52 9.80
C GLU A 35 -3.86 11.57 10.98
N GLY A 36 -2.81 11.26 11.74
CA GLY A 36 -2.86 10.33 12.88
C GLY A 36 -2.80 8.84 12.53
N ALA A 37 -2.95 8.45 11.26
CA ALA A 37 -2.82 7.06 10.85
C ALA A 37 -1.35 6.64 10.73
N THR A 38 -1.02 5.50 11.36
CA THR A 38 0.32 4.90 11.30
C THR A 38 0.56 4.24 9.95
N SER A 39 1.84 4.07 9.60
CA SER A 39 2.24 3.33 8.39
C SER A 39 1.70 1.90 8.36
N THR A 40 1.60 1.25 9.52
CA THR A 40 1.10 -0.12 9.65
C THR A 40 -0.39 -0.22 9.36
N GLU A 41 -1.19 0.73 9.86
CA GLU A 41 -2.63 0.78 9.60
C GLU A 41 -2.91 1.01 8.11
N VAL A 42 -2.17 1.94 7.50
CA VAL A 42 -2.28 2.26 6.07
C VAL A 42 -1.92 1.04 5.22
N ALA A 43 -0.81 0.38 5.54
CA ALA A 43 -0.41 -0.84 4.86
C ALA A 43 -1.48 -1.94 4.95
N THR A 44 -2.07 -2.13 6.13
CA THR A 44 -3.09 -3.18 6.35
C THR A 44 -4.31 -2.97 5.45
N VAL A 45 -4.81 -1.73 5.35
CA VAL A 45 -5.98 -1.40 4.50
C VAL A 45 -5.64 -1.57 3.02
N VAL A 46 -4.48 -1.06 2.61
CA VAL A 46 -4.08 -1.02 1.19
C VAL A 46 -3.77 -2.42 0.66
N GLU A 47 -3.08 -3.25 1.44
CA GLU A 47 -2.81 -4.64 1.08
C GLU A 47 -4.09 -5.48 1.04
N GLY A 48 -5.03 -5.25 1.98
CA GLY A 48 -6.33 -5.92 1.96
C GLY A 48 -7.16 -5.58 0.71
N LEU A 49 -7.20 -4.30 0.33
CA LEU A 49 -7.83 -3.86 -0.92
C LEU A 49 -7.14 -4.48 -2.15
N ALA A 50 -5.81 -4.51 -2.16
CA ALA A 50 -5.05 -5.07 -3.26
C ALA A 50 -5.26 -6.58 -3.39
N GLU A 51 -5.35 -7.31 -2.28
CA GLU A 51 -5.68 -8.74 -2.27
C GLU A 51 -7.06 -8.97 -2.88
N TYR A 52 -8.07 -8.23 -2.42
CA TYR A 52 -9.43 -8.32 -2.96
C TYR A 52 -9.48 -8.07 -4.47
N ILE A 53 -8.77 -7.03 -4.96
CA ILE A 53 -8.68 -6.72 -6.40
C ILE A 53 -7.96 -7.83 -7.18
N ARG A 54 -6.92 -8.45 -6.60
CA ARG A 54 -6.20 -9.57 -7.21
C ARG A 54 -7.07 -10.84 -7.30
N GLU A 55 -7.90 -11.08 -6.31
CA GLU A 55 -8.79 -12.26 -6.24
C GLU A 55 -10.05 -12.12 -7.10
N THR A 56 -10.63 -10.93 -7.19
CA THR A 56 -11.91 -10.69 -7.90
C THR A 56 -11.79 -10.60 -9.43
N GLY A 57 -10.61 -10.86 -9.99
CA GLY A 57 -10.47 -11.06 -11.42
C GLY A 57 -10.28 -9.78 -12.24
N TYR A 58 -9.56 -8.79 -11.71
CA TYR A 58 -8.78 -7.94 -12.61
C TYR A 58 -7.71 -8.82 -13.30
N GLN A 59 -8.11 -9.52 -14.36
CA GLN A 59 -7.27 -10.30 -15.27
C GLN A 59 -6.84 -9.45 -16.46
#